data_AF-A0A7W6EUC7-F1
#
_entry.id   AF-A0A7W6EUC7-F1
#
_cell.length_a   1.000
_cell.length_b   1.000
_cell.length_c   1.000
_cell.angle_alpha   90.00
_cell.angle_beta   90.00
_cell.angle_gamma   90.00
#
_symmetry.space_group_name_H-M   'P 1'
#
loop_
_entity.id
_entity.type
_entity.pdbx_description
1 polymer ?
#
loop_
_entity_poly.entity_id
_entity_poly.type
_entity_poly.pdbx_seq_one_letter_code
_entity_poly.pdbx_strand_id
1 'polypeptide(L)'
;MPKLDRSDFKYNAKVFEKNCLWCGTTFYASRSTAKYCSGTCRGYANQAKQSEEAVPYEETEKMISALLSENAYLKGQIQRYISDNEELRKIIRQLQSV
;
A
#
# COMPACT_ATOMS: atom_id res chain seq x y z
N MET A 1 17.39 -4.31 23.23
CA MET A 1 17.88 -3.31 22.27
C MET A 1 18.71 -3.97 21.19
N PRO A 2 18.81 -3.40 19.99
CA PRO A 2 19.64 -3.98 18.93
C PRO A 2 21.11 -3.96 19.29
N LYS A 3 21.83 -5.05 18.97
CA LYS A 3 23.28 -5.10 19.07
C LYS A 3 23.88 -4.51 17.79
N LEU A 4 24.27 -3.25 17.88
CA LEU A 4 24.82 -2.48 16.76
C LEU A 4 26.34 -2.55 16.70
N ASP A 5 26.99 -2.97 17.79
CA ASP A 5 28.43 -3.19 17.84
C ASP A 5 28.75 -4.69 17.90
N ARG A 6 29.74 -5.09 17.11
CA ARG A 6 30.30 -6.45 17.12
C ARG A 6 31.10 -6.71 18.40
N SER A 7 31.63 -5.67 19.06
CA SER A 7 32.44 -5.79 20.28
C SER A 7 31.67 -6.41 21.45
N ASP A 8 30.32 -6.34 21.43
CA ASP A 8 29.41 -6.97 22.40
C ASP A 8 29.38 -8.51 22.34
N PHE A 9 30.18 -9.12 21.46
CA PHE A 9 30.30 -10.55 21.28
C PHE A 9 31.71 -11.03 21.67
N LYS A 10 31.81 -12.26 22.19
CA LYS A 10 33.10 -12.89 22.45
C LYS A 10 33.93 -12.93 21.16
N TYR A 11 35.25 -12.74 21.27
CA TYR A 11 36.15 -12.66 20.11
C TYR A 11 36.06 -13.88 19.16
N ASN A 12 35.79 -15.07 19.71
CA ASN A 12 35.66 -16.33 18.98
C ASN A 12 34.20 -16.69 18.62
N ALA A 13 33.24 -15.81 18.92
CA ALA A 13 31.85 -16.05 18.57
C ALA A 13 31.66 -15.95 17.05
N LYS A 14 30.86 -16.87 16.50
CA LYS A 14 30.33 -16.72 15.15
C LYS A 14 29.23 -15.65 15.18
N VAL A 15 29.51 -14.51 14.55
CA VAL A 15 28.62 -13.36 14.51
C VAL A 15 28.21 -13.10 13.05
N PHE A 16 26.93 -12.84 12.84
CA PHE A 16 26.35 -12.55 11.52
C PHE A 16 25.95 -11.08 11.48
N GLU A 17 26.51 -10.33 10.54
CA GLU A 17 26.04 -8.99 10.20
C GLU A 17 24.86 -9.11 9.24
N LYS A 18 23.73 -8.49 9.58
CA LYS A 18 22.47 -8.60 8.81
C LYS A 18 21.71 -7.29 8.85
N ASN A 19 20.81 -7.08 7.90
CA ASN A 19 19.86 -5.97 7.93
C ASN A 19 18.52 -6.42 8.50
N CYS A 20 17.93 -5.61 9.38
CA CYS A 20 16.63 -5.87 9.96
C CYS A 20 15.55 -5.84 8.88
N LEU A 21 14.74 -6.91 8.78
CA LEU A 21 13.66 -6.97 7.77
C LEU A 21 12.51 -5.99 8.05
N TRP A 22 12.44 -5.39 9.24
CA TRP A 22 11.42 -4.39 9.58
C TRP A 22 11.91 -2.96 9.36
N CYS A 23 13.02 -2.57 9.98
CA CYS A 23 13.49 -1.18 9.99
C CYS A 23 14.73 -0.91 9.13
N GLY A 24 15.29 -1.93 8.47
CA GLY A 24 16.48 -1.81 7.62
C GLY A 24 17.81 -1.68 8.37
N THR A 25 17.80 -1.39 9.67
CA THR A 25 19.02 -1.20 10.47
C THR A 25 19.94 -2.42 10.40
N THR A 26 21.21 -2.20 10.08
CA THR A 26 22.28 -3.20 10.17
C THR A 26 22.53 -3.56 11.64
N PHE A 27 22.59 -4.85 11.94
CA PHE A 27 22.77 -5.38 13.29
C PHE A 27 23.57 -6.68 13.29
N TYR A 28 24.14 -7.01 14.44
CA TYR A 28 24.89 -8.23 14.66
C TYR A 28 24.05 -9.27 15.40
N ALA A 29 24.06 -10.50 14.91
CA ALA A 29 23.30 -11.62 15.48
C ALA A 29 24.21 -12.81 15.83
N SER A 30 23.86 -13.53 16.89
CA SER A 30 24.48 -14.82 17.24
C SER A 30 23.94 -16.01 16.45
N ARG A 31 22.79 -15.84 15.77
CA ARG A 31 22.11 -16.89 15.01
C ARG A 31 21.95 -16.48 13.56
N SER A 32 22.26 -17.39 12.63
CA SER A 32 22.09 -17.17 11.18
C SER A 32 20.63 -16.93 10.79
N THR A 33 19.67 -17.43 11.58
CA THR A 33 18.23 -17.30 11.32
C THR A 33 17.62 -16.00 11.85
N ALA A 34 18.39 -15.14 12.52
CA ALA A 34 17.89 -13.86 13.00
C ALA A 34 17.42 -12.99 11.82
N LYS A 35 16.22 -12.43 11.94
CA LYS A 35 15.55 -11.59 10.91
C LYS A 35 15.38 -10.13 11.34
N TYR A 36 15.35 -9.87 12.65
CA TYR A 36 15.03 -8.57 13.20
C TYR A 36 16.07 -8.15 14.23
N CYS A 37 16.38 -6.85 14.28
CA CYS A 37 17.38 -6.31 15.19
C CYS A 37 16.94 -6.33 16.66
N SER A 38 15.64 -6.42 16.94
CA SER A 38 15.10 -6.39 18.30
C SER A 38 13.78 -7.16 18.42
N GLY A 39 13.39 -7.46 19.66
CA GLY A 39 12.05 -7.99 19.97
C GLY A 39 10.93 -7.04 19.54
N THR A 40 11.16 -5.73 19.62
CA THR A 40 10.20 -4.70 19.18
C THR A 40 9.93 -4.78 17.68
N CYS A 41 10.98 -4.81 16.85
CA CYS A 41 10.85 -4.95 15.40
C CYS A 41 10.18 -6.27 14.99
N ARG A 42 10.45 -7.36 15.73
CA ARG A 42 9.74 -8.63 15.54
C ARG A 42 8.24 -8.50 15.87
N GLY A 43 7.91 -7.79 16.96
CA GLY A 43 6.54 -7.51 17.35
C GLY A 43 5.77 -6.73 16.29
N TYR A 44 6.37 -5.65 15.78
CA TYR A 44 5.78 -4.86 14.70
C TYR A 44 5.59 -5.65 13.40
N ALA A 45 6.59 -6.43 13.00
CA ALA A 45 6.47 -7.30 11.83
C ALA A 45 5.35 -8.35 11.99
N ASN A 46 5.13 -8.87 13.20
CA ASN A 46 4.05 -9.81 13.47
C ASN A 46 2.67 -9.14 13.49
N GLN A 47 2.56 -7.92 14.03
CA GLN A 47 1.32 -7.15 14.03
C GLN A 47 0.90 -6.79 12.61
N ALA A 48 1.84 -6.36 11.76
CA ALA A 48 1.58 -6.06 10.35
C ALA A 48 1.01 -7.28 9.60
N LYS A 49 1.56 -8.47 9.84
CA LYS A 49 1.03 -9.72 9.26
C LYS A 49 -0.39 -10.03 9.73
N GLN A 50 -0.66 -9.83 11.01
CA GLN A 50 -2.01 -10.04 11.56
C GLN A 50 -3.01 -9.04 10.95
N SER A 51 -2.63 -7.79 10.72
CA SER A 51 -3.51 -6.82 10.06
C SER A 51 -3.76 -7.14 8.59
N GLU A 52 -2.79 -7.72 7.88
CA GLU A 52 -2.98 -8.18 6.49
C GLU A 52 -3.91 -9.42 6.44
N GLU A 53 -3.79 -10.33 7.40
CA GLU A 53 -4.64 -11.53 7.48
C GLU A 53 -6.06 -11.24 8.01
N ALA A 54 -6.25 -10.13 8.74
CA ALA A 54 -7.49 -9.79 9.44
C ALA A 54 -8.40 -8.80 8.69
N VAL A 55 -8.35 -8.73 7.36
CA VAL A 55 -9.35 -7.94 6.61
C VAL A 55 -10.56 -8.84 6.31
N PRO A 56 -11.74 -8.61 6.92
CA PRO A 56 -12.95 -9.33 6.54
C PRO A 56 -13.37 -8.84 5.16
N TYR A 57 -13.28 -9.72 4.16
CA TYR A 57 -13.62 -9.41 2.77
C TYR A 57 -15.05 -8.87 2.59
N GLU A 58 -15.99 -9.14 3.50
CA GLU A 58 -17.40 -8.74 3.39
C GLU A 58 -17.63 -7.21 3.33
N GLU A 59 -16.85 -6.41 4.05
CA GLU A 59 -17.00 -4.95 3.98
C GLU A 59 -16.43 -4.39 2.66
N THR A 60 -15.39 -5.03 2.12
CA THR A 60 -14.75 -4.60 0.88
C THR A 60 -15.63 -4.86 -0.35
N GLU A 61 -16.37 -5.97 -0.41
CA GLU A 61 -17.23 -6.27 -1.57
C GLU A 61 -18.41 -5.31 -1.72
N LYS A 62 -19.04 -4.92 -0.59
CA LYS A 62 -20.12 -3.92 -0.60
C LYS A 62 -19.61 -2.56 -1.02
N MET A 63 -18.43 -2.16 -0.54
CA MET A 63 -17.79 -0.91 -0.92
C MET A 63 -17.38 -0.90 -2.40
N ILE A 64 -16.80 -2.00 -2.89
CA ILE A 64 -16.46 -2.17 -4.32
C ILE A 64 -17.73 -2.07 -5.17
N SER A 65 -18.82 -2.74 -4.78
CA SER A 65 -20.09 -2.69 -5.51
C SER A 65 -20.69 -1.28 -5.56
N ALA A 66 -20.63 -0.55 -4.44
CA ALA A 66 -21.07 0.85 -4.39
C ALA A 66 -20.24 1.74 -5.31
N LEU A 67 -18.91 1.63 -5.27
CA LEU A 67 -17.99 2.40 -6.12
C LEU A 67 -18.17 2.06 -7.61
N LEU A 68 -18.46 0.81 -7.95
CA LEU A 68 -18.74 0.41 -9.33
C LEU A 68 -20.05 1.01 -9.84
N SER A 69 -21.08 1.05 -8.99
CA SER A 69 -22.36 1.69 -9.32
C SER A 69 -22.19 3.19 -9.54
N GLU A 70 -21.44 3.87 -8.66
CA GLU A 70 -21.11 5.28 -8.81
C GLU A 70 -20.33 5.56 -10.10
N ASN A 71 -19.33 4.73 -10.42
CA ASN A 71 -18.60 4.83 -11.68
C ASN A 71 -19.50 4.68 -12.91
N ALA A 72 -20.45 3.74 -12.88
CA ALA A 72 -21.40 3.55 -13.98
C ALA A 72 -22.30 4.78 -14.16
N TYR A 73 -22.78 5.35 -13.05
CA TYR A 73 -23.59 6.57 -13.05
C TYR A 73 -22.83 7.76 -13.64
N LEU A 74 -21.62 8.03 -13.14
CA LEU A 74 -20.78 9.14 -13.59
C LEU A 74 -20.42 9.01 -15.08
N LYS A 75 -20.12 7.79 -15.55
CA LYS A 75 -19.92 7.53 -16.99
C LYS A 75 -21.15 7.87 -17.82
N GLY A 76 -22.34 7.51 -17.34
CA GLY A 76 -23.60 7.87 -17.99
C GLY A 76 -23.83 9.38 -18.07
N GLN A 77 -23.54 10.11 -16.99
CA GLN A 77 -23.62 11.57 -16.98
C GLN A 77 -22.65 12.21 -17.97
N ILE A 78 -21.38 11.77 -17.98
CA ILE A 78 -20.36 12.27 -18.90
C ILE A 78 -20.80 12.07 -20.35
N GLN A 79 -21.29 10.87 -20.69
CA GLN A 79 -21.76 10.58 -22.05
C GLN A 79 -22.90 11.52 -22.47
N ARG A 80 -23.82 11.83 -21.55
CA ARG A 80 -24.91 12.78 -21.81
C ARG A 80 -24.38 14.19 -22.05
N TYR A 81 -23.50 14.68 -21.19
CA TYR A 81 -22.88 16.01 -21.36
C TYR A 81 -22.06 16.13 -22.65
N ILE A 82 -21.41 15.06 -23.10
CA ILE A 82 -20.71 15.04 -24.40
C ILE A 82 -21.71 15.23 -25.54
N SER A 83 -22.79 14.44 -25.57
CA SER A 83 -23.84 14.55 -26.60
C SER A 83 -24.46 15.95 -26.63
N ASP A 84 -24.83 16.48 -25.47
CA ASP A 84 -25.43 17.82 -25.34
C ASP A 84 -24.46 18.90 -25.86
N ASN A 85 -23.17 18.79 -25.53
CA ASN A 85 -22.14 19.70 -26.04
C ASN A 85 -21.99 19.64 -27.56
N GLU A 86 -22.04 18.45 -28.15
CA GLU A 86 -21.96 18.29 -29.61
C GLU A 86 -23.15 18.95 -30.30
N GLU A 87 -24.35 18.81 -29.74
CA GLU A 87 -25.58 19.43 -30.24
C GLU A 87 -25.51 20.96 -30.14
N LEU A 88 -25.13 21.49 -28.97
CA LEU A 88 -24.94 22.93 -28.78
C LEU A 88 -23.91 23.51 -29.76
N ARG A 89 -22.81 22.80 -30.00
CA ARG A 89 -21.80 23.22 -30.99
C ARG A 89 -22.32 23.20 -32.43
N LYS A 90 -23.27 22.32 -32.77
CA LYS A 90 -23.94 22.36 -34.09
C LYS A 90 -24.85 23.58 -34.20
N ILE A 91 -25.65 23.85 -33.17
CA ILE A 91 -26.57 25.00 -33.13
C ILE A 91 -25.78 26.32 -33.24
N ILE A 92 -24.70 26.47 -32.47
CA ILE A 92 -23.84 27.66 -32.53
C ILE A 92 -23.28 27.86 -33.94
N ARG A 93 -22.80 26.80 -34.59
CA ARG A 93 -22.28 26.88 -35.97
C ARG A 93 -23.35 27.32 -36.97
N GLN A 94 -24.59 26.84 -36.82
CA GLN A 94 -25.70 27.27 -37.67
C GLN A 94 -26.04 28.75 -37.46
N LEU A 95 -26.13 29.20 -36.21
CA LEU A 95 -26.42 30.60 -35.88
C LEU A 95 -25.33 31.57 -36.36
N GLN A 96 -24.06 31.15 -36.36
CA GLN A 96 -22.93 31.95 -36.85
C GLN A 96 -22.82 31.98 -38.39
N SER A 97 -23.59 31.15 -39.10
CA SER A 97 -23.60 31.10 -40.58
C SER A 97 -24.71 31.92 -41.24
N VAL A 98 -25.55 32.59 -40.42
CA VAL A 98 -26.60 33.55 -40.82
C VAL A 98 -26.07 34.97 -40.61
#